data_AF-A0A935YY67-F1
#
_entry.id   AF-A0A935YY67-F1
#
_cell.length_a   1.000
_cell.length_b   1.000
_cell.length_c   1.000
_cell.angle_alpha   90.00
_cell.angle_beta   90.00
_cell.angle_gamma   90.00
#
_symmetry.space_group_name_H-M   'P 1'
#
loop_
_entity.id
_entity.type
_entity.pdbx_description
1 polymer ?
#
loop_
_entity_poly.entity_id
_entity_poly.type
_entity_poly.pdbx_seq_one_letter_code
_entity_poly.pdbx_strand_id
1 'polypeptide(L)'
;MFVSAAGADTNDGTKQKPFKTVGKALSSGRGRVVVCEGTYTESVEIKADVEIYSGVTCDFAKAGGKAKLVATKPEYAVSISSPANTVRFQSVDVEAIDGTEPSVNSIAMLVSQAQAVTLVNVGLSAKTGFDGKKGDEGTVGAMGDVGNDAMGATPGVGKSKLCSANTSGGAGGAAGANGGPGGPNLPENPAGATGAGGTSGVNCAANGFAGFGKNGADAPNATPAPKVTTQGTIATTWQPARGQDGVAGGPGQGGGGGAGISGGGGGGGTGGCGGSGGKGGLGGGGSIALLSIGAKVSMQASTLRSGGGGGGGGGGGGGGGGLGGNGGGAGANGCQAGSGGQGGKGGAGSGGAGGISVPIVYKGTKPGGDATLTFGTPGTAGLGGAPGVNDGPMGLAQNELEVP
;
A
#
# COMPACT_ATOMS: atom_id res chain seq x y z
N MET A 1 20.90 31.41 -25.10
CA MET A 1 21.29 31.92 -23.77
C MET A 1 22.49 31.15 -23.26
N PHE A 2 23.30 31.76 -22.41
CA PHE A 2 24.48 31.16 -21.80
C PHE A 2 24.29 30.97 -20.30
N VAL A 3 24.75 29.84 -19.78
CA VAL A 3 24.60 29.44 -18.37
C VAL A 3 25.96 29.02 -17.81
N SER A 4 26.31 29.55 -16.63
CA SER A 4 27.53 29.24 -15.88
C SER A 4 27.21 29.19 -14.39
N ALA A 5 27.74 28.20 -13.66
CA ALA A 5 27.52 28.09 -12.22
C ALA A 5 28.03 29.33 -11.44
N ALA A 6 29.00 30.07 -12.00
CA ALA A 6 29.52 31.33 -11.46
C ALA A 6 28.72 32.57 -11.90
N GLY A 7 27.71 32.40 -12.77
CA GLY A 7 26.82 33.47 -13.22
C GLY A 7 25.81 33.90 -12.17
N ALA A 8 24.84 34.72 -12.59
CA ALA A 8 23.75 35.20 -11.76
C ALA A 8 22.42 35.19 -12.55
N ASP A 9 21.32 34.80 -11.91
CA ASP A 9 20.01 34.76 -12.59
C ASP A 9 19.39 36.14 -12.81
N THR A 10 20.01 37.19 -12.28
CA THR A 10 19.73 38.60 -12.58
C THR A 10 20.46 39.10 -13.83
N ASN A 11 21.37 38.31 -14.40
CA ASN A 11 22.06 38.66 -15.63
C ASN A 11 21.14 38.58 -16.86
N ASP A 12 21.64 38.98 -18.03
CA ASP A 12 20.89 38.94 -19.29
C ASP A 12 21.09 37.64 -20.09
N GLY A 13 21.92 36.72 -19.61
CA GLY A 13 22.20 35.42 -20.23
C GLY A 13 23.08 35.51 -21.48
N THR A 14 23.87 36.59 -21.61
CA THR A 14 24.96 36.73 -22.59
C THR A 14 26.21 35.94 -22.18
N LYS A 15 27.20 35.80 -23.07
CA LYS A 15 28.48 35.15 -22.71
C LYS A 15 29.20 35.87 -21.57
N GLN A 16 29.12 37.20 -21.55
CA GLN A 16 29.78 38.05 -20.56
C GLN A 16 29.02 38.08 -19.23
N LYS A 17 27.69 37.97 -19.28
CA LYS A 17 26.81 37.91 -18.12
C LYS A 17 25.87 36.69 -18.24
N PRO A 18 26.38 35.47 -18.04
CA PRO A 18 25.58 34.26 -18.16
C PRO A 18 24.60 34.14 -16.98
N PHE A 19 23.49 33.45 -17.21
CA PHE A 19 22.61 33.03 -16.12
C PHE A 19 23.32 32.02 -15.21
N LYS A 20 22.84 31.88 -13.97
CA LYS A 20 23.35 30.89 -13.03
C LYS A 20 22.71 29.52 -13.25
N THR A 21 21.40 29.50 -13.50
CA THR A 21 20.59 28.28 -13.61
C THR A 21 20.10 28.02 -15.02
N VAL A 22 19.90 26.74 -15.34
CA VAL A 22 19.30 26.30 -16.61
C VAL A 22 17.82 26.64 -16.62
N GLY A 23 17.10 26.47 -15.50
CA GLY A 23 15.70 26.88 -15.37
C GLY A 23 15.48 28.36 -15.71
N LYS A 24 16.37 29.24 -15.25
CA LYS A 24 16.30 30.66 -15.63
C LYS A 24 16.50 30.87 -17.14
N ALA A 25 17.46 30.19 -17.75
CA ALA A 25 17.68 30.28 -19.19
C ALA A 25 16.49 29.78 -20.01
N LEU A 26 15.82 28.73 -19.58
CA LEU A 26 14.61 28.21 -20.22
C LEU A 26 13.44 29.20 -20.14
N SER A 27 13.30 29.90 -19.01
CA SER A 27 12.26 30.92 -18.83
C SER A 27 12.39 32.11 -19.80
N SER A 28 13.54 32.29 -20.44
CA SER A 28 13.74 33.35 -21.43
C SER A 28 13.10 33.04 -22.80
N GLY A 29 12.54 31.83 -22.99
CA GLY A 29 11.84 31.43 -24.22
C GLY A 29 12.73 31.33 -25.47
N ARG A 30 14.05 31.18 -25.30
CA ARG A 30 14.98 31.04 -26.44
C ARG A 30 15.17 29.57 -26.78
N GLY A 31 15.14 29.23 -28.06
CA GLY A 31 15.26 27.84 -28.54
C GLY A 31 16.63 27.20 -28.36
N ARG A 32 17.66 27.92 -27.87
CA ARG A 32 18.99 27.35 -27.58
C ARG A 32 19.57 27.88 -26.27
N VAL A 33 19.99 26.96 -25.41
CA VAL A 33 20.68 27.19 -24.15
C VAL A 33 22.05 26.51 -24.21
N VAL A 34 23.12 27.28 -23.97
CA VAL A 34 24.50 26.78 -23.91
C VAL A 34 24.93 26.79 -22.45
N VAL A 35 25.25 25.64 -21.91
CA VAL A 35 25.64 25.43 -20.51
C VAL A 35 27.11 25.06 -20.47
N CYS A 36 27.95 25.86 -19.80
CA CYS A 36 29.36 25.48 -19.66
C CYS A 36 29.54 24.29 -18.72
N GLU A 37 30.74 23.71 -18.76
CA GLU A 37 31.13 22.66 -17.83
C GLU A 37 30.93 23.06 -16.37
N GLY A 38 30.51 22.10 -15.54
CA GLY A 38 30.26 22.33 -14.13
C GLY A 38 29.04 21.58 -13.60
N THR A 39 28.79 21.72 -12.31
CA THR A 39 27.66 21.09 -11.62
C THR A 39 26.60 22.14 -11.31
N TYR A 40 25.35 21.82 -11.62
CA TYR A 40 24.18 22.66 -11.45
C TYR A 40 23.16 21.89 -10.62
N THR A 41 23.01 22.29 -9.36
CA THR A 41 22.09 21.66 -8.41
C THR A 41 20.70 22.28 -8.56
N GLU A 42 19.90 21.72 -9.46
CA GLU A 42 18.52 22.12 -9.72
C GLU A 42 17.75 20.96 -10.38
N SER A 43 16.44 20.88 -10.13
CA SER A 43 15.53 20.08 -10.95
C SER A 43 14.88 20.95 -12.02
N VAL A 44 14.97 20.52 -13.28
CA VAL A 44 14.61 21.32 -14.46
C VAL A 44 13.30 20.85 -15.06
N GLU A 45 12.43 21.79 -15.40
CA GLU A 45 11.19 21.52 -16.14
C GLU A 45 11.23 22.21 -17.52
N ILE A 46 10.97 21.44 -18.57
CA ILE A 46 10.99 21.89 -19.97
C ILE A 46 9.58 21.79 -20.53
N LYS A 47 9.00 22.96 -20.82
CA LYS A 47 7.65 23.15 -21.37
C LYS A 47 7.64 23.86 -22.73
N ALA A 48 8.81 24.06 -23.34
CA ALA A 48 8.95 24.65 -24.66
C ALA A 48 10.06 23.94 -25.45
N ASP A 49 9.99 24.04 -26.77
CA ASP A 49 11.00 23.49 -27.66
C ASP A 49 12.36 24.14 -27.40
N VAL A 50 13.39 23.32 -27.19
CA VAL A 50 14.72 23.81 -26.80
C VAL A 50 15.84 22.84 -27.17
N GLU A 51 16.97 23.41 -27.55
CA GLU A 51 18.26 22.73 -27.61
C GLU A 51 19.15 23.15 -26.43
N ILE A 52 19.53 22.19 -25.60
CA ILE A 52 20.49 22.37 -24.51
C ILE A 52 21.81 21.74 -24.94
N TYR A 53 22.82 22.59 -25.07
CA TYR A 53 24.15 22.22 -25.52
C TYR A 53 25.18 22.47 -24.42
N SER A 54 26.02 21.49 -24.14
CA SER A 54 27.17 21.62 -23.26
C SER A 54 28.42 20.97 -23.90
N GLY A 55 29.46 20.65 -23.11
CA GLY A 55 30.76 20.27 -23.64
C GLY A 55 31.64 21.47 -24.01
N VAL A 56 31.50 22.58 -23.28
CA VAL A 56 32.24 23.83 -23.50
C VAL A 56 32.78 24.40 -22.20
N THR A 57 33.94 25.04 -22.29
CA THR A 57 34.54 25.81 -21.20
C THR A 57 33.66 27.01 -20.82
N CYS A 58 33.79 27.53 -19.59
CA CYS A 58 32.97 28.66 -19.12
C CYS A 58 33.31 30.03 -19.74
N ASP A 59 34.34 30.11 -20.59
CA ASP A 59 34.54 31.24 -21.50
C ASP A 59 33.72 31.11 -22.81
N PHE A 60 33.04 29.97 -23.00
CA PHE A 60 32.25 29.61 -24.18
C PHE A 60 33.01 29.73 -25.51
N ALA A 61 34.34 29.54 -25.47
CA ALA A 61 35.23 29.70 -26.61
C ALA A 61 35.79 28.37 -27.12
N LYS A 62 35.85 27.33 -26.27
CA LYS A 62 36.49 26.04 -26.59
C LYS A 62 35.63 24.86 -26.14
N ALA A 63 35.96 23.69 -26.66
CA ALA A 63 35.45 22.43 -26.11
C ALA A 63 35.92 22.26 -24.66
N GLY A 64 35.04 21.76 -23.82
CA GLY A 64 35.27 21.52 -22.39
C GLY A 64 34.50 20.31 -21.88
N GLY A 65 34.40 20.18 -20.58
CA GLY A 65 33.62 19.14 -19.91
C GLY A 65 32.10 19.30 -20.10
N LYS A 66 31.37 18.27 -19.67
CA LYS A 66 29.90 18.29 -19.64
C LYS A 66 29.38 19.12 -18.47
N ALA A 67 28.22 19.73 -18.64
CA ALA A 67 27.40 20.19 -17.54
C ALA A 67 26.75 18.97 -16.86
N LYS A 68 26.72 18.97 -15.53
CA LYS A 68 26.03 17.97 -14.71
C LYS A 68 24.86 18.62 -13.98
N LEU A 69 23.63 18.22 -14.33
CA LEU A 69 22.41 18.61 -13.62
C LEU A 69 22.17 17.63 -12.48
N VAL A 70 22.10 18.11 -11.24
CA VAL A 70 21.84 17.29 -10.05
C VAL A 70 20.49 17.69 -9.47
N ALA A 71 19.58 16.73 -9.37
CA ALA A 71 18.24 16.96 -8.85
C ALA A 71 18.25 17.58 -7.44
N THR A 72 17.26 18.42 -7.17
CA THR A 72 16.96 18.94 -5.82
C THR A 72 15.74 18.27 -5.19
N LYS A 73 15.04 17.43 -5.95
CA LYS A 73 13.84 16.70 -5.51
C LYS A 73 13.80 15.29 -6.10
N PRO A 74 13.16 14.34 -5.41
CA PRO A 74 13.15 12.92 -5.80
C PRO A 74 12.33 12.60 -7.05
N GLU A 75 11.33 13.40 -7.42
CA GLU A 75 10.38 13.07 -8.50
C GLU A 75 11.07 12.96 -9.86
N TYR A 76 12.04 13.84 -10.12
CA TYR A 76 12.87 13.85 -11.30
C TYR A 76 14.02 14.87 -11.19
N ALA A 77 15.12 14.62 -11.91
CA ALA A 77 16.12 15.66 -12.19
C ALA A 77 15.68 16.55 -13.36
N VAL A 78 15.22 15.96 -14.46
CA VAL A 78 14.69 16.69 -15.63
C VAL A 78 13.31 16.16 -15.98
N SER A 79 12.35 17.06 -16.17
CA SER A 79 11.03 16.75 -16.72
C SER A 79 10.81 17.47 -18.05
N ILE A 80 10.39 16.73 -19.08
CA ILE A 80 9.97 17.25 -20.38
C ILE A 80 8.49 16.91 -20.55
N SER A 81 7.65 17.93 -20.72
CA SER A 81 6.22 17.74 -20.88
C SER A 81 5.63 18.73 -21.87
N SER A 82 4.44 18.40 -22.38
CA SER A 82 3.62 19.33 -23.17
C SER A 82 3.56 20.73 -22.53
N PRO A 83 3.69 21.82 -23.32
CA PRO A 83 3.69 21.85 -24.78
C PRO A 83 5.06 21.65 -25.45
N ALA A 84 6.12 21.26 -24.72
CA ALA A 84 7.39 20.91 -25.36
C ALA A 84 7.22 19.69 -26.27
N ASN A 85 7.66 19.84 -27.52
CA ASN A 85 7.54 18.81 -28.54
C ASN A 85 8.90 18.37 -29.07
N THR A 86 9.80 19.33 -29.29
CA THR A 86 11.15 19.11 -29.84
C THR A 86 12.19 19.55 -28.81
N VAL A 87 12.90 18.57 -28.22
CA VAL A 87 13.94 18.84 -27.22
C VAL A 87 15.22 18.10 -27.59
N ARG A 88 16.35 18.79 -27.52
CA ARG A 88 17.66 18.18 -27.74
C ARG A 88 18.59 18.44 -26.58
N PHE A 89 19.23 17.40 -26.07
CA PHE A 89 20.34 17.49 -25.14
C PHE A 89 21.62 17.03 -25.82
N GLN A 90 22.70 17.79 -25.65
CA GLN A 90 24.02 17.43 -26.14
C GLN A 90 25.09 17.63 -25.06
N SER A 91 25.83 16.55 -24.76
CA SER A 91 26.94 16.54 -23.82
C SER A 91 26.56 17.01 -22.40
N VAL A 92 25.41 16.57 -21.91
CA VAL A 92 24.89 16.87 -20.55
C VAL A 92 24.80 15.58 -19.75
N ASP A 93 25.21 15.61 -18.50
CA ASP A 93 24.92 14.55 -17.53
C ASP A 93 23.79 14.99 -16.59
N VAL A 94 22.91 14.06 -16.25
CA VAL A 94 21.73 14.28 -15.41
C VAL A 94 21.75 13.23 -14.32
N GLU A 95 21.68 13.68 -13.07
CA GLU A 95 21.75 12.85 -11.88
C GLU A 95 20.52 13.10 -11.00
N ALA A 96 19.77 12.04 -10.74
CA ALA A 96 18.70 12.06 -9.74
C ALA A 96 19.28 12.01 -8.32
N ILE A 97 18.42 12.21 -7.32
CA ILE A 97 18.69 11.86 -5.93
C ILE A 97 17.96 10.57 -5.57
N ASP A 98 18.28 9.97 -4.42
CA ASP A 98 17.52 8.84 -3.90
C ASP A 98 16.03 9.21 -3.74
N GLY A 99 15.16 8.22 -3.94
CA GLY A 99 13.75 8.39 -3.62
C GLY A 99 13.56 8.69 -2.13
N THR A 100 12.50 9.41 -1.80
CA THR A 100 12.12 9.71 -0.40
C THR A 100 10.60 9.78 -0.31
N GLU A 101 10.00 9.57 0.86
CA GLU A 101 8.57 9.90 1.03
C GLU A 101 8.32 11.40 0.77
N PRO A 102 7.28 11.78 -0.01
CA PRO A 102 6.25 10.93 -0.63
C PRO A 102 6.57 10.41 -2.05
N SER A 103 7.69 10.82 -2.65
CA SER A 103 8.13 10.40 -3.98
C SER A 103 9.19 9.30 -3.90
N VAL A 104 8.72 8.07 -3.78
CA VAL A 104 9.59 6.89 -3.58
C VAL A 104 10.55 6.60 -4.75
N ASN A 105 10.32 7.18 -5.93
CA ASN A 105 11.14 6.91 -7.11
C ASN A 105 12.40 7.77 -7.15
N SER A 106 13.42 7.27 -7.83
CA SER A 106 14.58 8.04 -8.29
C SER A 106 14.57 8.08 -9.81
N ILE A 107 14.27 9.24 -10.39
CA ILE A 107 14.12 9.40 -11.84
C ILE A 107 15.10 10.45 -12.37
N ALA A 108 15.99 10.09 -13.30
CA ALA A 108 16.90 11.09 -13.87
C ALA A 108 16.17 11.95 -14.91
N MET A 109 15.45 11.33 -15.85
CA MET A 109 14.66 12.05 -16.84
C MET A 109 13.25 11.47 -16.98
N LEU A 110 12.24 12.32 -16.82
CA LEU A 110 10.84 12.03 -17.10
C LEU A 110 10.43 12.75 -18.40
N VAL A 111 9.94 12.01 -19.38
CA VAL A 111 9.49 12.56 -20.67
C VAL A 111 8.05 12.15 -20.91
N SER A 112 7.17 13.12 -21.07
CA SER A 112 5.73 12.89 -21.29
C SER A 112 5.24 13.62 -22.53
N GLN A 113 4.66 12.86 -23.47
CA GLN A 113 3.97 13.34 -24.68
C GLN A 113 4.79 14.15 -25.70
N ALA A 114 6.13 14.24 -25.55
CA ALA A 114 7.00 14.92 -26.50
C ALA A 114 7.29 14.06 -27.75
N GLN A 115 7.18 14.61 -28.96
CA GLN A 115 7.28 13.84 -30.21
C GLN A 115 8.69 13.75 -30.81
N ALA A 116 9.66 14.53 -30.32
CA ALA A 116 11.02 14.51 -30.80
C ALA A 116 12.02 14.91 -29.70
N VAL A 117 12.39 13.95 -28.84
CA VAL A 117 13.48 14.14 -27.87
C VAL A 117 14.74 13.45 -28.36
N THR A 118 15.84 14.19 -28.51
CA THR A 118 17.14 13.65 -28.94
C THR A 118 18.19 13.84 -27.86
N LEU A 119 18.85 12.75 -27.46
CA LEU A 119 19.92 12.73 -26.47
C LEU A 119 21.24 12.35 -27.16
N VAL A 120 22.22 13.25 -27.16
CA VAL A 120 23.54 13.02 -27.78
C VAL A 120 24.64 13.16 -26.75
N ASN A 121 25.42 12.09 -26.54
CA ASN A 121 26.47 12.06 -25.52
C ASN A 121 25.92 12.45 -24.13
N VAL A 122 24.73 11.95 -23.78
CA VAL A 122 24.05 12.26 -22.52
C VAL A 122 24.27 11.13 -21.51
N GLY A 123 24.59 11.47 -20.27
CA GLY A 123 24.59 10.55 -19.14
C GLY A 123 23.32 10.73 -18.31
N LEU A 124 22.51 9.69 -18.12
CA LEU A 124 21.39 9.69 -17.17
C LEU A 124 21.70 8.73 -16.04
N SER A 125 21.68 9.20 -14.79
CA SER A 125 21.90 8.38 -13.60
C SER A 125 20.76 8.55 -12.61
N ALA A 126 19.94 7.51 -12.47
CA ALA A 126 19.09 7.36 -11.31
C ALA A 126 19.90 6.82 -10.12
N LYS A 127 19.39 7.06 -8.91
CA LYS A 127 19.92 6.55 -7.64
C LYS A 127 18.96 5.50 -7.08
N THR A 128 18.92 5.29 -5.78
CA THR A 128 18.16 4.19 -5.19
C THR A 128 16.69 4.58 -5.04
N GLY A 129 15.78 3.66 -5.37
CA GLY A 129 14.38 3.81 -5.01
C GLY A 129 14.18 3.66 -3.49
N PHE A 130 13.20 4.36 -2.94
CA PHE A 130 12.91 4.29 -1.50
C PHE A 130 12.13 3.03 -1.14
N ASP A 131 12.35 2.49 0.05
CA ASP A 131 11.61 1.33 0.52
C ASP A 131 10.13 1.66 0.76
N GLY A 132 9.25 0.73 0.38
CA GLY A 132 7.84 0.82 0.65
C GLY A 132 7.56 0.71 2.15
N LYS A 133 6.68 1.56 2.67
CA LYS A 133 6.23 1.49 4.07
C LYS A 133 5.50 0.18 4.36
N LYS A 134 5.79 -0.44 5.52
CA LYS A 134 5.00 -1.55 6.08
C LYS A 134 3.55 -1.11 6.34
N GLY A 135 2.59 -1.98 6.01
CA GLY A 135 1.19 -1.81 6.34
C GLY A 135 0.92 -2.01 7.84
N ASP A 136 0.03 -1.20 8.38
CA ASP A 136 -0.40 -1.26 9.77
C ASP A 136 -1.06 -2.60 10.11
N GLU A 137 -0.83 -3.07 11.34
CA GLU A 137 -1.48 -4.27 11.88
C GLU A 137 -2.98 -4.05 12.08
N GLY A 138 -3.76 -5.12 11.96
CA GLY A 138 -5.18 -5.10 12.30
C GLY A 138 -5.42 -4.97 13.81
N THR A 139 -6.51 -4.32 14.16
CA THR A 139 -6.98 -4.14 15.54
C THR A 139 -7.83 -5.33 16.01
N VAL A 140 -7.73 -5.62 17.31
CA VAL A 140 -8.54 -6.66 17.94
C VAL A 140 -10.02 -6.25 17.95
N GLY A 141 -10.91 -7.21 17.68
CA GLY A 141 -12.35 -7.00 17.73
C GLY A 141 -12.87 -6.76 19.16
N ALA A 142 -13.95 -6.00 19.29
CA ALA A 142 -14.58 -5.77 20.59
C ALA A 142 -15.11 -7.09 21.20
N MET A 143 -14.96 -7.25 22.52
CA MET A 143 -15.54 -8.39 23.24
C MET A 143 -17.06 -8.37 23.19
N GLY A 144 -17.71 -9.53 23.27
CA GLY A 144 -19.16 -9.64 23.41
C GLY A 144 -19.65 -9.10 24.76
N ASP A 145 -20.95 -8.82 24.83
CA ASP A 145 -21.60 -8.31 26.03
C ASP A 145 -22.13 -9.49 26.85
N VAL A 146 -21.94 -9.41 28.18
CA VAL A 146 -22.43 -10.42 29.12
C VAL A 146 -23.96 -10.48 29.08
N GLY A 147 -24.53 -11.67 28.99
CA GLY A 147 -25.98 -11.90 29.01
C GLY A 147 -26.63 -11.41 30.31
N ASN A 148 -27.93 -11.11 30.29
CA ASN A 148 -28.62 -10.67 31.51
C ASN A 148 -28.91 -11.86 32.43
N ASP A 149 -28.73 -11.66 33.73
CA ASP A 149 -29.16 -12.61 34.75
C ASP A 149 -30.69 -12.69 34.82
N ALA A 150 -31.22 -13.82 35.24
CA ALA A 150 -32.63 -13.94 35.57
C ALA A 150 -32.93 -13.38 36.97
N MET A 151 -34.16 -12.89 37.19
CA MET A 151 -34.63 -12.38 38.48
C MET A 151 -35.87 -13.15 38.95
N GLY A 152 -35.67 -14.14 39.82
CA GLY A 152 -36.74 -15.04 40.25
C GLY A 152 -37.27 -15.86 39.08
N ALA A 153 -38.57 -15.74 38.78
CA ALA A 153 -39.19 -16.38 37.61
C ALA A 153 -39.03 -15.57 36.30
N THR A 154 -38.57 -14.32 36.37
CA THR A 154 -38.37 -13.46 35.20
C THR A 154 -37.08 -13.87 34.49
N PRO A 155 -37.14 -14.28 33.21
CA PRO A 155 -35.95 -14.70 32.47
C PRO A 155 -34.99 -13.54 32.18
N GLY A 156 -33.72 -13.89 32.02
CA GLY A 156 -32.72 -12.95 31.51
C GLY A 156 -33.00 -12.57 30.06
N VAL A 157 -33.17 -11.28 29.77
CA VAL A 157 -33.42 -10.80 28.40
C VAL A 157 -32.16 -10.98 27.55
N GLY A 158 -32.32 -11.45 26.30
CA GLY A 158 -31.21 -11.54 25.35
C GLY A 158 -30.61 -10.18 25.03
N LYS A 159 -29.29 -10.11 24.82
CA LYS A 159 -28.60 -8.89 24.37
C LYS A 159 -28.25 -8.96 22.90
N SER A 160 -28.07 -7.81 22.28
CA SER A 160 -27.51 -7.68 20.93
C SER A 160 -26.31 -6.75 20.95
N LYS A 161 -25.32 -7.07 20.12
CA LYS A 161 -24.13 -6.26 19.88
C LYS A 161 -23.96 -6.03 18.39
N LEU A 162 -23.75 -4.76 18.04
CA LEU A 162 -23.43 -4.35 16.67
C LEU A 162 -21.93 -4.53 16.42
N CYS A 163 -21.60 -5.41 15.50
CA CYS A 163 -20.27 -5.56 14.91
C CYS A 163 -20.36 -5.21 13.40
N SER A 164 -19.55 -5.86 12.55
CA SER A 164 -19.75 -5.84 11.09
C SER A 164 -21.09 -6.47 10.66
N ALA A 165 -21.58 -7.41 11.47
CA ALA A 165 -22.95 -7.88 11.49
C ALA A 165 -23.40 -8.01 12.96
N ASN A 166 -24.71 -8.04 13.21
CA ASN A 166 -25.22 -8.21 14.58
C ASN A 166 -24.95 -9.61 15.11
N THR A 167 -24.59 -9.68 16.38
CA THR A 167 -24.54 -10.91 17.18
C THR A 167 -25.42 -10.73 18.41
N SER A 168 -26.17 -11.76 18.78
CA SER A 168 -27.18 -11.68 19.83
C SER A 168 -27.20 -12.93 20.70
N GLY A 169 -27.19 -12.75 22.00
CA GLY A 169 -27.42 -13.84 22.94
C GLY A 169 -28.92 -14.18 23.02
N GLY A 170 -29.24 -15.46 23.18
CA GLY A 170 -30.62 -15.92 23.30
C GLY A 170 -31.27 -15.48 24.61
N ALA A 171 -32.56 -15.17 24.59
CA ALA A 171 -33.29 -14.87 25.82
C ALA A 171 -33.40 -16.14 26.70
N GLY A 172 -33.35 -15.98 28.02
CA GLY A 172 -33.65 -17.06 28.95
C GLY A 172 -35.11 -17.50 28.88
N GLY A 173 -35.39 -18.73 29.29
CA GLY A 173 -36.75 -19.24 29.39
C GLY A 173 -37.45 -18.76 30.66
N ALA A 174 -38.70 -18.32 30.55
CA ALA A 174 -39.57 -18.15 31.73
C ALA A 174 -39.83 -19.51 32.41
N ALA A 175 -40.43 -19.52 33.59
CA ALA A 175 -40.80 -20.77 34.27
C ALA A 175 -41.58 -21.71 33.34
N GLY A 176 -41.09 -22.94 33.16
CA GLY A 176 -41.64 -23.95 32.27
C GLY A 176 -41.28 -23.79 30.78
N ALA A 177 -40.50 -22.77 30.39
CA ALA A 177 -40.19 -22.47 28.99
C ALA A 177 -38.72 -22.73 28.62
N ASN A 178 -38.51 -23.05 27.35
CA ASN A 178 -37.18 -23.17 26.75
C ASN A 178 -36.47 -21.80 26.71
N GLY A 179 -35.14 -21.82 26.69
CA GLY A 179 -34.36 -20.66 26.29
C GLY A 179 -34.42 -20.43 24.77
N GLY A 180 -34.20 -19.19 24.36
CA GLY A 180 -34.01 -18.82 22.96
C GLY A 180 -32.59 -19.12 22.46
N PRO A 181 -32.40 -19.36 21.16
CA PRO A 181 -31.07 -19.49 20.57
C PRO A 181 -30.37 -18.13 20.45
N GLY A 182 -29.04 -18.14 20.48
CA GLY A 182 -28.21 -17.01 20.07
C GLY A 182 -28.05 -16.93 18.55
N GLY A 183 -27.56 -15.80 18.05
CA GLY A 183 -27.33 -15.54 16.63
C GLY A 183 -26.03 -14.75 16.38
N PRO A 184 -25.50 -14.73 15.15
CA PRO A 184 -25.98 -15.46 13.96
C PRO A 184 -25.84 -16.98 14.08
N ASN A 185 -26.50 -17.77 13.24
CA ASN A 185 -26.27 -19.23 13.21
C ASN A 185 -25.00 -19.53 12.42
N LEU A 186 -23.91 -19.92 13.08
CA LEU A 186 -22.66 -20.31 12.43
C LEU A 186 -22.49 -21.84 12.43
N PRO A 187 -21.64 -22.38 11.54
CA PRO A 187 -21.16 -23.75 11.68
C PRO A 187 -20.56 -23.95 13.07
N GLU A 188 -20.87 -25.09 13.68
CA GLU A 188 -20.42 -25.44 15.01
C GLU A 188 -18.89 -25.48 15.09
N ASN A 189 -18.32 -24.63 15.95
CA ASN A 189 -16.89 -24.56 16.21
C ASN A 189 -16.63 -23.83 17.55
N PRO A 190 -16.13 -24.49 18.60
CA PRO A 190 -15.82 -25.91 18.68
C PRO A 190 -17.07 -26.80 18.69
N ALA A 191 -16.88 -28.12 18.60
CA ALA A 191 -17.97 -29.09 18.75
C ALA A 191 -18.75 -28.86 20.07
N GLY A 192 -20.07 -28.89 20.01
CA GLY A 192 -21.03 -28.54 21.05
C GLY A 192 -21.47 -27.07 21.07
N ALA A 193 -20.79 -26.17 20.37
CA ALA A 193 -21.03 -24.73 20.40
C ALA A 193 -22.12 -24.31 19.38
N THR A 194 -23.36 -24.72 19.63
CA THR A 194 -24.48 -24.49 18.69
C THR A 194 -25.26 -23.21 18.94
N GLY A 195 -25.03 -22.52 20.05
CA GLY A 195 -25.82 -21.36 20.47
C GLY A 195 -27.30 -21.70 20.75
N ALA A 196 -27.67 -22.99 20.80
CA ALA A 196 -29.03 -23.42 21.04
C ALA A 196 -29.50 -23.07 22.45
N GLY A 197 -30.76 -22.69 22.59
CA GLY A 197 -31.37 -22.46 23.89
C GLY A 197 -31.56 -23.75 24.70
N GLY A 198 -31.57 -23.63 26.01
CA GLY A 198 -31.83 -24.74 26.93
C GLY A 198 -33.25 -25.28 26.78
N THR A 199 -33.41 -26.58 26.96
CA THR A 199 -34.71 -27.27 26.88
C THR A 199 -35.36 -27.33 28.26
N SER A 200 -36.63 -26.94 28.36
CA SER A 200 -37.47 -27.07 29.56
C SER A 200 -37.93 -28.53 29.76
N GLY A 201 -38.33 -28.87 30.99
CA GLY A 201 -38.75 -30.23 31.35
C GLY A 201 -37.60 -31.20 31.62
N VAL A 202 -36.35 -30.73 31.53
CA VAL A 202 -35.16 -31.42 32.00
C VAL A 202 -34.51 -30.58 33.10
N ASN A 203 -34.11 -31.22 34.21
CA ASN A 203 -33.30 -30.54 35.23
C ASN A 203 -31.99 -30.07 34.59
N CYS A 204 -31.41 -28.97 35.07
CA CYS A 204 -30.21 -28.39 34.46
C CYS A 204 -29.05 -29.40 34.34
N ALA A 205 -28.92 -30.31 35.31
CA ALA A 205 -27.91 -31.38 35.30
C ALA A 205 -28.33 -32.68 34.60
N ALA A 206 -29.57 -32.80 34.10
CA ALA A 206 -30.07 -34.03 33.48
C ALA A 206 -29.74 -34.11 31.98
N ASN A 207 -29.66 -35.34 31.46
CA ASN A 207 -29.54 -35.69 30.03
C ASN A 207 -28.47 -34.88 29.26
N GLY A 208 -27.23 -34.87 29.78
CA GLY A 208 -26.13 -34.19 29.09
C GLY A 208 -26.26 -32.67 29.06
N PHE A 209 -26.77 -32.08 30.16
CA PHE A 209 -26.86 -30.63 30.33
C PHE A 209 -27.80 -29.96 29.32
N ALA A 210 -28.91 -30.62 29.00
CA ALA A 210 -29.88 -30.16 27.99
C ALA A 210 -30.69 -28.93 28.45
N GLY A 211 -30.80 -28.68 29.76
CA GLY A 211 -31.45 -27.47 30.30
C GLY A 211 -30.59 -26.21 30.19
N PHE A 212 -29.27 -26.34 30.07
CA PHE A 212 -28.36 -25.21 29.89
C PHE A 212 -28.40 -24.67 28.46
N GLY A 213 -28.27 -23.35 28.33
CA GLY A 213 -27.99 -22.72 27.05
C GLY A 213 -26.63 -23.19 26.52
N LYS A 214 -26.55 -23.48 25.22
CA LYS A 214 -25.28 -23.89 24.59
C LYS A 214 -24.45 -22.66 24.25
N ASN A 215 -23.13 -22.81 24.36
CA ASN A 215 -22.19 -21.77 23.95
C ASN A 215 -22.34 -21.48 22.46
N GLY A 216 -22.03 -20.25 22.06
CA GLY A 216 -21.92 -19.88 20.68
C GLY A 216 -20.62 -20.38 20.04
N ALA A 217 -20.68 -20.85 18.79
CA ALA A 217 -19.54 -21.04 17.92
C ALA A 217 -18.76 -19.75 17.62
N ASP A 218 -17.45 -19.95 17.50
CA ASP A 218 -16.48 -19.00 17.01
C ASP A 218 -16.64 -18.75 15.52
N ALA A 219 -16.48 -17.51 15.10
CA ALA A 219 -16.44 -17.17 13.69
C ALA A 219 -15.14 -17.67 13.02
N PRO A 220 -15.22 -18.10 11.74
CA PRO A 220 -14.02 -18.46 11.01
C PRO A 220 -13.09 -17.25 10.84
N ASN A 221 -11.78 -17.51 10.83
CA ASN A 221 -10.79 -16.50 10.49
C ASN A 221 -10.97 -16.05 9.03
N ALA A 222 -10.83 -14.76 8.78
CA ALA A 222 -10.77 -14.23 7.43
C ALA A 222 -9.51 -14.71 6.71
N THR A 223 -9.65 -14.97 5.42
CA THR A 223 -8.52 -15.36 4.58
C THR A 223 -7.54 -14.19 4.40
N PRO A 224 -6.23 -14.45 4.28
CA PRO A 224 -5.27 -13.42 3.87
C PRO A 224 -5.65 -12.79 2.53
N ALA A 225 -5.32 -11.51 2.36
CA ALA A 225 -5.47 -10.82 1.09
C ALA A 225 -4.65 -11.53 -0.01
N PRO A 226 -5.11 -11.53 -1.27
CA PRO A 226 -4.36 -12.11 -2.37
C PRO A 226 -3.01 -11.39 -2.56
N LYS A 227 -2.00 -12.13 -3.01
CA LYS A 227 -0.69 -11.56 -3.36
C LYS A 227 -0.81 -10.60 -4.55
N VAL A 228 0.03 -9.57 -4.53
CA VAL A 228 0.28 -8.71 -5.70
C VAL A 228 1.09 -9.51 -6.72
N THR A 229 0.81 -9.35 -8.01
CA THR A 229 1.53 -10.05 -9.09
C THR A 229 2.17 -9.11 -10.11
N THR A 230 1.93 -7.80 -9.99
CA THR A 230 2.48 -6.78 -10.87
C THR A 230 3.54 -5.95 -10.15
N GLN A 231 4.43 -5.31 -10.91
CA GLN A 231 5.47 -4.43 -10.35
C GLN A 231 4.95 -3.04 -10.04
N GLY A 232 4.02 -2.55 -10.87
CA GLY A 232 3.52 -1.19 -10.81
C GLY A 232 2.83 -0.79 -12.11
N THR A 233 2.42 0.46 -12.18
CA THR A 233 1.78 1.07 -13.35
C THR A 233 2.43 2.42 -13.65
N ILE A 234 2.13 2.98 -14.83
CA ILE A 234 2.47 4.35 -15.17
C ILE A 234 1.18 5.16 -15.30
N ALA A 235 1.06 6.19 -14.48
CA ALA A 235 0.05 7.25 -14.64
C ALA A 235 0.74 8.52 -15.19
N THR A 236 1.16 9.41 -14.30
CA THR A 236 2.03 10.56 -14.62
C THR A 236 3.50 10.31 -14.27
N THR A 237 3.75 9.27 -13.47
CA THR A 237 5.06 8.75 -13.05
C THR A 237 4.93 7.24 -12.81
N TRP A 238 6.03 6.58 -12.47
CA TRP A 238 6.01 5.18 -12.02
C TRP A 238 5.29 5.06 -10.66
N GLN A 239 4.34 4.14 -10.57
CA GLN A 239 3.58 3.85 -9.36
C GLN A 239 3.82 2.39 -8.97
N PRO A 240 4.69 2.12 -7.99
CA PRO A 240 4.92 0.77 -7.49
C PRO A 240 3.62 0.11 -7.01
N ALA A 241 3.44 -1.18 -7.30
CA ALA A 241 2.25 -1.90 -6.89
C ALA A 241 2.23 -2.09 -5.36
N ARG A 242 1.15 -1.62 -4.72
CA ARG A 242 0.92 -1.83 -3.28
C ARG A 242 0.20 -3.15 -3.00
N GLY A 243 0.47 -3.69 -1.82
CA GLY A 243 -0.28 -4.76 -1.19
C GLY A 243 -1.75 -4.40 -1.01
N GLN A 244 -2.60 -5.42 -1.09
CA GLN A 244 -4.02 -5.36 -0.77
C GLN A 244 -4.23 -5.51 0.74
N ASP A 245 -5.21 -4.79 1.26
CA ASP A 245 -5.65 -4.90 2.66
C ASP A 245 -6.36 -6.24 2.90
N GLY A 246 -6.17 -6.81 4.09
CA GLY A 246 -6.97 -7.92 4.57
C GLY A 246 -8.41 -7.49 4.87
N VAL A 247 -9.35 -8.43 4.75
CA VAL A 247 -10.75 -8.20 5.13
C VAL A 247 -10.94 -8.41 6.64
N ALA A 248 -11.95 -7.79 7.23
CA ALA A 248 -12.29 -8.01 8.64
C ALA A 248 -12.84 -9.44 8.87
N GLY A 249 -12.65 -9.97 10.08
CA GLY A 249 -13.30 -11.20 10.52
C GLY A 249 -14.81 -11.02 10.75
N GLY A 250 -15.55 -12.13 10.74
CA GLY A 250 -16.97 -12.14 11.11
C GLY A 250 -17.17 -12.10 12.64
N PRO A 251 -18.35 -11.69 13.13
CA PRO A 251 -18.69 -11.81 14.54
C PRO A 251 -18.94 -13.28 14.93
N GLY A 252 -18.57 -13.66 16.15
CA GLY A 252 -18.96 -14.95 16.73
C GLY A 252 -20.47 -15.00 16.98
N GLN A 253 -21.03 -16.21 17.11
CA GLN A 253 -22.44 -16.31 17.45
C GLN A 253 -22.69 -16.09 18.93
N GLY A 254 -23.87 -15.58 19.29
CA GLY A 254 -24.28 -15.53 20.68
C GLY A 254 -24.56 -16.90 21.27
N GLY A 255 -24.42 -17.01 22.59
CA GLY A 255 -24.84 -18.19 23.34
C GLY A 255 -26.35 -18.28 23.46
N GLY A 256 -26.86 -19.50 23.66
CA GLY A 256 -28.26 -19.75 23.92
C GLY A 256 -28.66 -19.34 25.35
N GLY A 257 -29.91 -18.94 25.54
CA GLY A 257 -30.49 -18.72 26.86
C GLY A 257 -30.69 -20.04 27.60
N GLY A 258 -30.61 -20.02 28.93
CA GLY A 258 -30.94 -21.18 29.76
C GLY A 258 -32.45 -21.42 29.82
N ALA A 259 -32.87 -22.67 30.03
CA ALA A 259 -34.28 -22.99 30.27
C ALA A 259 -34.76 -22.46 31.63
N GLY A 260 -36.04 -22.14 31.72
CA GLY A 260 -36.70 -21.90 33.00
C GLY A 260 -37.44 -23.15 33.48
N ILE A 261 -37.17 -23.62 34.70
CA ILE A 261 -37.90 -24.75 35.30
C ILE A 261 -39.03 -24.18 36.16
N SER A 262 -38.79 -23.88 37.43
CA SER A 262 -39.70 -23.07 38.26
C SER A 262 -39.20 -21.64 38.49
N GLY A 263 -37.95 -21.36 38.10
CA GLY A 263 -37.40 -20.01 37.96
C GLY A 263 -37.02 -19.68 36.53
N GLY A 264 -36.60 -18.43 36.29
CA GLY A 264 -36.17 -17.95 34.98
C GLY A 264 -34.76 -18.43 34.63
N GLY A 265 -34.54 -18.79 33.37
CA GLY A 265 -33.22 -19.07 32.82
C GLY A 265 -32.43 -17.80 32.53
N GLY A 266 -31.10 -17.90 32.56
CA GLY A 266 -30.22 -16.79 32.22
C GLY A 266 -30.25 -16.45 30.71
N GLY A 267 -30.02 -15.20 30.35
CA GLY A 267 -29.86 -14.77 28.95
C GLY A 267 -28.45 -15.10 28.43
N GLY A 268 -28.33 -15.54 27.18
CA GLY A 268 -27.06 -15.84 26.54
C GLY A 268 -26.17 -14.61 26.37
N GLY A 269 -24.85 -14.82 26.40
CA GLY A 269 -23.89 -13.77 26.05
C GLY A 269 -23.85 -13.52 24.55
N THR A 270 -23.57 -12.28 24.12
CA THR A 270 -23.39 -11.99 22.69
C THR A 270 -22.02 -12.49 22.21
N GLY A 271 -21.88 -12.78 20.92
CA GLY A 271 -20.58 -13.14 20.36
C GLY A 271 -19.62 -11.94 20.33
N GLY A 272 -18.33 -12.24 20.22
CA GLY A 272 -17.32 -11.22 20.03
C GLY A 272 -17.31 -10.69 18.59
N CYS A 273 -16.92 -9.42 18.42
CA CYS A 273 -16.74 -8.85 17.09
C CYS A 273 -15.48 -9.39 16.42
N GLY A 274 -15.50 -9.53 15.09
CA GLY A 274 -14.31 -9.91 14.34
C GLY A 274 -13.20 -8.86 14.41
N GLY A 275 -11.95 -9.29 14.31
CA GLY A 275 -10.80 -8.40 14.21
C GLY A 275 -10.74 -7.70 12.86
N SER A 276 -10.16 -6.51 12.81
CA SER A 276 -9.95 -5.82 11.53
C SER A 276 -8.82 -6.45 10.72
N GLY A 277 -8.87 -6.33 9.40
CA GLY A 277 -7.81 -6.83 8.53
C GLY A 277 -6.56 -5.95 8.59
N GLY A 278 -5.39 -6.56 8.42
CA GLY A 278 -4.12 -5.86 8.33
C GLY A 278 -3.99 -5.10 7.01
N LYS A 279 -3.28 -3.97 7.02
CA LYS A 279 -3.08 -3.15 5.81
C LYS A 279 -2.05 -3.77 4.88
N GLY A 280 -2.23 -3.58 3.58
CA GLY A 280 -1.23 -3.97 2.59
C GLY A 280 0.03 -3.10 2.70
N GLY A 281 1.20 -3.69 2.44
CA GLY A 281 2.46 -2.93 2.38
C GLY A 281 2.56 -2.08 1.11
N LEU A 282 3.21 -0.92 1.18
CA LEU A 282 3.43 -0.09 -0.03
C LEU A 282 4.50 -0.71 -0.94
N GLY A 283 4.44 -0.43 -2.24
CA GLY A 283 5.48 -0.88 -3.17
C GLY A 283 6.78 -0.07 -3.02
N GLY A 284 7.91 -0.71 -3.26
CA GLY A 284 9.23 -0.07 -3.28
C GLY A 284 9.43 0.81 -4.51
N GLY A 285 10.10 1.93 -4.33
CA GLY A 285 10.36 2.91 -5.37
C GLY A 285 11.22 2.39 -6.52
N GLY A 286 10.96 2.89 -7.73
CA GLY A 286 11.75 2.56 -8.91
C GLY A 286 13.02 3.42 -9.03
N SER A 287 14.09 2.81 -9.50
CA SER A 287 15.28 3.50 -10.01
C SER A 287 15.25 3.51 -11.54
N ILE A 288 15.04 4.69 -12.13
CA ILE A 288 14.72 4.84 -13.55
C ILE A 288 15.54 5.95 -14.18
N ALA A 289 16.46 5.62 -15.09
CA ALA A 289 17.26 6.64 -15.77
C ALA A 289 16.39 7.46 -16.74
N LEU A 290 15.55 6.79 -17.53
CA LEU A 290 14.60 7.40 -18.45
C LEU A 290 13.20 6.80 -18.27
N LEU A 291 12.24 7.62 -17.87
CA LEU A 291 10.82 7.29 -17.86
C LEU A 291 10.14 7.99 -19.04
N SER A 292 9.67 7.23 -20.04
CA SER A 292 9.07 7.75 -21.28
C SER A 292 7.59 7.41 -21.39
N ILE A 293 6.71 8.42 -21.45
CA ILE A 293 5.26 8.24 -21.41
C ILE A 293 4.64 8.85 -22.68
N GLY A 294 4.31 8.00 -23.66
CA GLY A 294 3.75 8.45 -24.93
C GLY A 294 4.66 9.42 -25.70
N ALA A 295 5.97 9.32 -25.50
CA ALA A 295 6.97 10.18 -26.10
C ALA A 295 7.87 9.42 -27.09
N LYS A 296 8.54 10.15 -27.97
CA LYS A 296 9.57 9.58 -28.88
C LYS A 296 10.93 10.10 -28.46
N VAL A 297 11.78 9.19 -28.02
CA VAL A 297 13.13 9.50 -27.54
C VAL A 297 14.15 8.73 -28.39
N SER A 298 15.14 9.45 -28.92
CA SER A 298 16.29 8.88 -29.62
C SER A 298 17.59 9.20 -28.89
N MET A 299 18.52 8.25 -28.90
CA MET A 299 19.81 8.35 -28.22
C MET A 299 20.97 8.13 -29.19
N GLN A 300 22.07 8.84 -28.94
CA GLN A 300 23.33 8.66 -29.65
C GLN A 300 24.48 8.76 -28.65
N ALA A 301 25.38 7.77 -28.62
CA ALA A 301 26.53 7.71 -27.73
C ALA A 301 26.18 8.03 -26.26
N SER A 302 25.01 7.58 -25.77
CA SER A 302 24.51 7.95 -24.44
C SER A 302 24.69 6.82 -23.42
N THR A 303 24.62 7.14 -22.13
CA THR A 303 24.74 6.15 -21.05
C THR A 303 23.61 6.32 -20.06
N LEU A 304 22.83 5.27 -19.81
CA LEU A 304 21.70 5.28 -18.88
C LEU A 304 21.96 4.28 -17.77
N ARG A 305 21.93 4.75 -16.52
CA ARG A 305 22.21 3.96 -15.33
C ARG A 305 21.09 4.06 -14.31
N SER A 306 20.56 2.92 -13.89
CA SER A 306 19.73 2.83 -12.68
C SER A 306 20.57 2.35 -11.49
N GLY A 307 20.26 2.87 -10.31
CA GLY A 307 20.67 2.34 -9.02
C GLY A 307 19.80 1.16 -8.57
N GLY A 308 19.74 0.85 -7.28
CA GLY A 308 18.89 -0.21 -6.76
C GLY A 308 17.41 0.18 -6.72
N GLY A 309 16.50 -0.77 -6.94
CA GLY A 309 15.09 -0.59 -6.58
C GLY A 309 14.91 -0.66 -5.06
N GLY A 310 13.94 0.08 -4.51
CA GLY A 310 13.61 0.01 -3.07
C GLY A 310 12.91 -1.29 -2.70
N GLY A 311 13.05 -1.77 -1.47
CA GLY A 311 12.32 -2.94 -0.97
C GLY A 311 10.81 -2.70 -0.93
N GLY A 312 10.02 -3.73 -1.19
CA GLY A 312 8.57 -3.69 -0.96
C GLY A 312 8.26 -3.66 0.55
N GLY A 313 7.23 -2.90 0.93
CA GLY A 313 6.75 -2.85 2.29
C GLY A 313 6.05 -4.14 2.69
N GLY A 314 6.23 -4.56 3.95
CA GLY A 314 5.54 -5.73 4.47
C GLY A 314 4.05 -5.48 4.68
N GLY A 315 3.21 -6.50 4.54
CA GLY A 315 1.81 -6.46 4.97
C GLY A 315 1.67 -6.46 6.50
N GLY A 316 0.58 -5.90 7.00
CA GLY A 316 0.16 -6.05 8.39
C GLY A 316 -0.55 -7.39 8.61
N GLY A 317 -0.32 -8.01 9.77
CA GLY A 317 -1.13 -9.12 10.24
C GLY A 317 -2.57 -8.68 10.54
N GLY A 318 -3.52 -9.60 10.42
CA GLY A 318 -4.91 -9.33 10.81
C GLY A 318 -5.10 -9.36 12.33
N GLY A 319 -5.97 -8.50 12.84
CA GLY A 319 -6.26 -8.39 14.26
C GLY A 319 -7.02 -9.61 14.78
N GLY A 320 -6.80 -9.98 16.05
CA GLY A 320 -7.56 -11.05 16.69
C GLY A 320 -9.06 -10.74 16.79
N GLY A 321 -9.90 -11.77 16.79
CA GLY A 321 -11.31 -11.57 17.11
C GLY A 321 -11.53 -11.36 18.60
N GLY A 322 -12.54 -10.54 18.94
CA GLY A 322 -12.95 -10.31 20.31
C GLY A 322 -13.50 -11.58 20.96
N LEU A 323 -13.28 -11.75 22.26
CA LEU A 323 -13.87 -12.85 23.02
C LEU A 323 -15.40 -12.71 23.08
N GLY A 324 -16.13 -13.81 23.15
CA GLY A 324 -17.57 -13.77 23.41
C GLY A 324 -17.91 -13.32 24.84
N GLY A 325 -19.11 -12.77 25.01
CA GLY A 325 -19.63 -12.40 26.32
C GLY A 325 -20.05 -13.63 27.11
N ASN A 326 -19.90 -13.58 28.43
CA ASN A 326 -20.37 -14.66 29.30
C ASN A 326 -21.91 -14.77 29.29
N GLY A 327 -22.43 -15.97 29.49
CA GLY A 327 -23.86 -16.19 29.74
C GLY A 327 -24.30 -15.59 31.09
N GLY A 328 -25.56 -15.17 31.16
CA GLY A 328 -26.19 -14.69 32.39
C GLY A 328 -26.49 -15.82 33.37
N GLY A 329 -26.48 -15.47 34.65
CA GLY A 329 -26.88 -16.32 35.75
C GLY A 329 -28.36 -16.70 35.72
N ALA A 330 -28.67 -17.86 36.29
CA ALA A 330 -30.04 -18.35 36.39
C ALA A 330 -30.72 -17.88 37.69
N GLY A 331 -32.05 -17.82 37.67
CA GLY A 331 -32.86 -17.67 38.88
C GLY A 331 -32.90 -18.97 39.67
N ALA A 332 -33.45 -18.93 40.88
CA ALA A 332 -33.65 -20.14 41.68
C ALA A 332 -34.48 -21.16 40.88
N ASN A 333 -33.93 -22.37 40.65
CA ASN A 333 -34.52 -23.40 39.77
C ASN A 333 -34.67 -22.97 38.29
N GLY A 334 -33.75 -22.15 37.77
CA GLY A 334 -33.52 -21.96 36.34
C GLY A 334 -32.16 -22.55 35.92
N CYS A 335 -31.91 -22.60 34.62
CA CYS A 335 -30.62 -23.04 34.08
C CYS A 335 -29.78 -21.87 33.55
N GLN A 336 -28.45 -22.01 33.63
CA GLN A 336 -27.52 -20.98 33.17
C GLN A 336 -27.53 -20.88 31.64
N ALA A 337 -27.18 -19.70 31.14
CA ALA A 337 -27.04 -19.46 29.72
C ALA A 337 -25.65 -19.86 29.20
N GLY A 338 -25.53 -20.02 27.88
CA GLY A 338 -24.25 -20.19 27.21
C GLY A 338 -23.53 -18.86 26.98
N SER A 339 -22.20 -18.91 26.94
CA SER A 339 -21.37 -17.78 26.50
C SER A 339 -21.45 -17.61 24.98
N GLY A 340 -21.20 -16.41 24.48
CA GLY A 340 -20.99 -16.18 23.05
C GLY A 340 -19.67 -16.77 22.56
N GLY A 341 -19.58 -17.01 21.26
CA GLY A 341 -18.35 -17.43 20.59
C GLY A 341 -17.43 -16.25 20.28
N GLN A 342 -16.16 -16.56 20.03
CA GLN A 342 -15.13 -15.60 19.63
C GLN A 342 -15.40 -15.08 18.22
N GLY A 343 -15.11 -13.79 17.99
CA GLY A 343 -15.04 -13.25 16.64
C GLY A 343 -13.91 -13.91 15.82
N GLY A 344 -14.03 -13.87 14.50
CA GLY A 344 -12.97 -14.34 13.61
C GLY A 344 -11.78 -13.38 13.62
N LYS A 345 -10.56 -13.90 13.48
CA LYS A 345 -9.37 -13.08 13.19
C LYS A 345 -9.55 -12.37 11.83
N GLY A 346 -9.12 -11.12 11.72
CA GLY A 346 -9.02 -10.42 10.45
C GLY A 346 -8.01 -11.08 9.51
N GLY A 347 -8.18 -10.86 8.21
CA GLY A 347 -7.24 -11.30 7.18
C GLY A 347 -5.95 -10.50 7.25
N ALA A 348 -4.83 -11.14 6.94
CA ALA A 348 -3.56 -10.43 6.78
C ALA A 348 -3.54 -9.61 5.47
N GLY A 349 -2.92 -8.42 5.50
CA GLY A 349 -2.60 -7.66 4.29
C GLY A 349 -1.47 -8.33 3.50
N SER A 350 -1.41 -8.11 2.19
CA SER A 350 -0.32 -8.61 1.34
C SER A 350 0.88 -7.66 1.32
N GLY A 351 2.05 -8.19 0.96
CA GLY A 351 3.25 -7.39 0.77
C GLY A 351 3.21 -6.55 -0.51
N GLY A 352 3.91 -5.42 -0.49
CA GLY A 352 4.12 -4.58 -1.67
C GLY A 352 5.16 -5.17 -2.63
N ALA A 353 5.10 -4.76 -3.90
CA ALA A 353 6.11 -5.14 -4.88
C ALA A 353 7.47 -4.50 -4.55
N GLY A 354 8.55 -5.23 -4.82
CA GLY A 354 9.88 -4.65 -4.84
C GLY A 354 10.02 -3.63 -5.96
N GLY A 355 10.82 -2.60 -5.73
CA GLY A 355 11.11 -1.55 -6.69
C GLY A 355 11.90 -2.05 -7.89
N ILE A 356 11.64 -1.46 -9.04
CA ILE A 356 12.36 -1.78 -10.28
C ILE A 356 13.72 -1.08 -10.33
N SER A 357 14.71 -1.72 -10.96
CA SER A 357 15.96 -1.09 -11.40
C SER A 357 16.04 -1.22 -12.91
N VAL A 358 15.61 -0.18 -13.62
CA VAL A 358 15.47 -0.23 -15.08
C VAL A 358 15.93 1.08 -15.71
N PRO A 359 16.97 1.07 -16.55
CA PRO A 359 17.45 2.26 -17.25
C PRO A 359 16.37 2.91 -18.12
N ILE A 360 15.56 2.12 -18.84
CA ILE A 360 14.49 2.63 -19.70
C ILE A 360 13.16 2.01 -19.31
N VAL A 361 12.25 2.81 -18.77
CA VAL A 361 10.86 2.43 -18.53
C VAL A 361 9.99 3.23 -19.49
N TYR A 362 9.09 2.57 -20.22
CA TYR A 362 8.26 3.26 -21.20
C TYR A 362 6.83 2.75 -21.28
N LYS A 363 5.94 3.67 -21.67
CA LYS A 363 4.55 3.39 -22.08
C LYS A 363 4.32 3.95 -23.48
N GLY A 364 3.96 3.09 -24.41
CA GLY A 364 3.79 3.44 -25.82
C GLY A 364 5.07 3.24 -26.64
N THR A 365 5.58 4.29 -27.28
CA THR A 365 6.71 4.15 -28.21
C THR A 365 7.99 3.82 -27.45
N LYS A 366 8.64 2.71 -27.82
CA LYS A 366 9.94 2.31 -27.29
C LYS A 366 11.02 3.37 -27.61
N PRO A 367 11.73 3.92 -26.61
CA PRO A 367 12.95 4.71 -26.83
C PRO A 367 14.02 3.90 -27.56
N GLY A 368 14.75 4.51 -28.49
CA GLY A 368 15.74 3.80 -29.31
C GLY A 368 17.04 4.57 -29.54
N GLY A 369 17.98 3.93 -30.25
CA GLY A 369 19.27 4.53 -30.62
C GLY A 369 20.46 3.87 -29.92
N ASP A 370 21.60 4.56 -29.96
CA ASP A 370 22.86 4.09 -29.39
C ASP A 370 23.02 4.56 -27.95
N ALA A 371 22.87 3.63 -27.01
CA ALA A 371 23.07 3.86 -25.59
C ALA A 371 23.63 2.62 -24.86
N THR A 372 24.52 2.85 -23.91
CA THR A 372 24.94 1.83 -22.92
C THR A 372 23.98 1.85 -21.74
N LEU A 373 23.39 0.70 -21.43
CA LEU A 373 22.42 0.53 -20.35
C LEU A 373 23.07 -0.25 -19.20
N THR A 374 22.86 0.19 -17.96
CA THR A 374 23.32 -0.52 -16.76
C THR A 374 22.28 -0.43 -15.67
N PHE A 375 21.85 -1.58 -15.15
CA PHE A 375 20.94 -1.65 -14.02
C PHE A 375 21.62 -2.09 -12.73
N GLY A 376 21.06 -1.67 -11.62
CA GLY A 376 21.42 -2.11 -10.27
C GLY A 376 20.61 -3.33 -9.83
N THR A 377 20.52 -3.54 -8.53
CA THR A 377 19.78 -4.67 -7.95
C THR A 377 18.27 -4.40 -7.96
N PRO A 378 17.44 -5.43 -8.17
CA PRO A 378 16.01 -5.31 -7.96
C PRO A 378 15.70 -5.09 -6.47
N GLY A 379 14.59 -4.43 -6.18
CA GLY A 379 14.07 -4.33 -4.82
C GLY A 379 13.59 -5.69 -4.30
N THR A 380 13.77 -5.95 -3.00
CA THR A 380 13.26 -7.17 -2.37
C THR A 380 11.73 -7.17 -2.34
N ALA A 381 11.13 -8.35 -2.40
CA ALA A 381 9.69 -8.51 -2.18
C ALA A 381 9.29 -8.03 -0.77
N GLY A 382 8.16 -7.34 -0.66
CA GLY A 382 7.52 -7.13 0.64
C GLY A 382 6.93 -8.43 1.16
N LEU A 383 7.25 -8.81 2.40
CA LEU A 383 6.62 -9.98 3.02
C LEU A 383 5.15 -9.70 3.30
N GLY A 384 4.27 -10.67 3.06
CA GLY A 384 2.88 -10.58 3.46
C GLY A 384 2.69 -10.60 4.98
N GLY A 385 1.55 -10.13 5.46
CA GLY A 385 1.15 -10.33 6.85
C GLY A 385 0.88 -11.81 7.18
N ALA A 386 0.78 -12.66 6.15
CA ALA A 386 0.92 -14.11 6.22
C ALA A 386 2.13 -14.52 5.34
N PRO A 387 3.36 -14.53 5.91
CA PRO A 387 4.59 -14.75 5.15
C PRO A 387 4.55 -16.03 4.31
N GLY A 388 5.01 -15.96 3.06
CA GLY A 388 5.02 -17.06 2.09
C GLY A 388 3.66 -17.35 1.43
N VAL A 389 2.56 -16.78 1.94
CA VAL A 389 1.22 -16.94 1.36
C VAL A 389 0.88 -15.75 0.47
N ASN A 390 1.12 -14.53 0.97
CA ASN A 390 0.72 -13.31 0.29
C ASN A 390 1.82 -12.25 0.19
N ASP A 391 3.06 -12.71 -0.02
CA ASP A 391 4.22 -11.86 -0.31
C ASP A 391 4.06 -11.15 -1.66
N GLY A 392 4.59 -9.94 -1.75
CA GLY A 392 4.68 -9.22 -3.02
C GLY A 392 5.72 -9.84 -3.97
N PRO A 393 5.76 -9.43 -5.24
CA PRO A 393 6.79 -9.87 -6.16
C PRO A 393 8.12 -9.17 -5.85
N MET A 394 9.25 -9.85 -6.11
CA MET A 394 10.55 -9.21 -6.20
C MET A 394 10.54 -8.19 -7.35
N GLY A 395 11.27 -7.10 -7.20
CA GLY A 395 11.44 -6.10 -8.25
C GLY A 395 12.07 -6.67 -9.52
N LEU A 396 11.96 -5.94 -10.62
CA LEU A 396 12.66 -6.28 -11.87
C LEU A 396 13.98 -5.53 -11.97
N ALA A 397 15.00 -6.21 -12.51
CA ALA A 397 16.27 -5.62 -12.89
C ALA A 397 16.61 -6.06 -14.31
N GLN A 398 16.44 -5.14 -15.25
CA GLN A 398 16.61 -5.39 -16.69
C GLN A 398 16.84 -4.07 -17.43
N ASN A 399 17.28 -4.13 -18.68
CA ASN A 399 17.61 -2.95 -19.46
C ASN A 399 16.40 -2.06 -19.76
N GLU A 400 15.26 -2.70 -20.07
CA GLU A 400 14.08 -2.02 -20.58
C GLU A 400 12.82 -2.66 -19.98
N LEU A 401 11.81 -1.85 -19.68
CA LEU A 401 10.50 -2.32 -19.22
C LEU A 401 9.40 -1.55 -19.97
N GLU A 402 8.61 -2.29 -20.75
CA GLU A 402 7.36 -1.79 -21.30
C GLU A 402 6.24 -1.95 -20.27
N VAL A 403 5.49 -0.88 -20.06
CA VAL A 403 4.32 -0.87 -19.19
C VAL A 403 3.09 -0.60 -20.07
N PRO A 404 2.10 -1.50 -20.07
CA PRO A 404 0.89 -1.37 -20.87
C PRO A 404 0.09 -0.07 -20.64
#